data_AF-A0A7N4NUP5-F1
#
_entry.id   AF-A0A7N4NUP5-F1
#
_cell.length_a   1.000
_cell.length_b   1.000
_cell.length_c   1.000
_cell.angle_alpha   90.00
_cell.angle_beta   90.00
_cell.angle_gamma   90.00
#
_symmetry.space_group_name_H-M   'P 1'
#
loop_
_entity.id
_entity.type
_entity.pdbx_description
1 polymer ?
#
loop_
_entity_poly.entity_id
_entity_poly.type
_entity_poly.pdbx_seq_one_letter_code
_entity_poly.pdbx_strand_id
1 'polypeptide(L)' 'MGVSKLDVFYRRLLLTKLFIRGWGRPEDLKRLFEFRKIIGNREKCQNMVSRDYPVYIDKVSIHCT' A
#
# COMPACT_ATOMS: atom_id res chain seq x y z
N MET A 1 18.55 23.14 3.88
CA MET A 1 17.39 22.24 4.06
C MET A 1 17.72 20.92 3.39
N GLY A 2 18.14 19.91 4.16
CA GLY A 2 18.57 18.62 3.61
C GLY A 2 17.40 17.89 2.97
N VAL A 3 17.46 17.68 1.66
CA VAL A 3 16.45 16.92 0.93
C VAL A 3 16.50 15.48 1.43
N SER A 4 15.42 15.01 2.05
CA SER A 4 15.37 13.66 2.62
C SER A 4 15.68 12.63 1.53
N LYS A 5 16.50 11.62 1.83
CA LYS A 5 16.86 10.56 0.85
C LYS A 5 15.60 9.87 0.27
N LEU A 6 14.54 9.79 1.07
CA LEU A 6 13.22 9.32 0.64
C LEU A 6 12.60 10.22 -0.44
N ASP A 7 12.72 11.53 -0.32
CA ASP A 7 12.17 12.49 -1.28
C ASP A 7 12.89 12.42 -2.64
N VAL A 8 14.22 12.24 -2.61
CA VAL A 8 15.02 12.03 -3.83
C VAL A 8 14.65 10.71 -4.50
N PHE A 9 14.52 9.63 -3.72
CA PHE A 9 14.10 8.33 -4.24
C PHE A 9 12.68 8.38 -4.82
N TYR A 10 11.77 9.08 -4.15
CA TYR A 10 10.38 9.24 -4.57
C TYR A 10 10.26 9.96 -5.91
N ARG A 11 10.96 11.10 -6.08
CA ARG A 11 11.01 11.82 -7.36
C ARG A 11 11.63 10.98 -8.47
N ARG A 12 12.65 10.18 -8.15
CA ARG A 12 13.30 9.30 -9.12
C ARG A 12 12.36 8.19 -9.58
N LEU A 13 11.55 7.63 -8.69
CA LEU A 13 10.57 6.58 -8.99
C LEU A 13 9.39 7.14 -9.81
N LEU A 14 8.91 8.34 -9.47
CA LEU A 14 7.91 9.11 -10.23
C LEU A 14 8.31 9.36 -11.69
N LEU A 15 9.60 9.54 -11.97
CA LEU A 15 10.12 9.83 -13.31
C LEU A 15 10.49 8.58 -14.12
N THR A 16 10.47 7.39 -13.51
CA THR A 16 10.70 6.15 -14.24
C THR A 16 9.53 5.83 -15.16
N LYS A 17 9.80 5.12 -16.27
CA LYS A 17 8.79 4.71 -17.27
C LYS A 17 7.60 3.94 -16.69
N LEU A 18 7.71 3.41 -15.47
CA LEU A 18 6.64 2.76 -14.72
C LEU A 18 5.52 3.73 -14.32
N PHE A 19 5.85 4.99 -14.02
CA PHE A 19 4.87 5.98 -13.63
C PHE A 19 4.14 6.61 -14.81
N ILE A 20 4.82 6.73 -15.96
CA ILE A 20 4.28 7.33 -17.19
C ILE A 20 3.39 6.34 -17.96
N ARG A 21 3.55 5.03 -17.74
CA ARG A 21 2.81 3.97 -18.48
C ARG A 21 2.11 2.91 -17.63
N GLY A 22 2.28 2.88 -16.30
CA GLY A 22 1.93 1.70 -15.49
C GLY A 22 0.95 1.89 -14.33
N TRP A 23 0.65 3.12 -13.86
CA TRP A 23 -0.19 3.35 -12.67
C TRP A 23 -1.48 4.13 -12.93
N GLY A 24 -1.88 4.26 -14.20
CA GLY A 24 -3.08 5.03 -14.56
C GLY A 24 -2.83 6.54 -14.50
N ARG A 25 -3.90 7.33 -14.44
CA ARG A 25 -3.82 8.79 -14.49
C ARG A 25 -3.27 9.35 -13.17
N PRO A 26 -2.66 10.54 -13.15
CA PRO A 26 -2.14 11.14 -11.92
C PRO A 26 -3.18 11.26 -10.79
N GLU A 27 -4.47 11.37 -11.13
CA GLU A 27 -5.57 11.37 -10.15
C GLU A 27 -5.70 10.02 -9.41
N ASP A 28 -5.52 8.90 -10.12
CA ASP A 28 -5.64 7.55 -9.55
C ASP A 28 -4.52 7.29 -8.54
N LEU A 29 -3.34 7.84 -8.83
CA LEU A 29 -2.19 7.77 -7.95
C LEU A 29 -2.35 8.64 -6.69
N LYS A 30 -2.96 9.84 -6.82
CA LYS A 30 -3.31 10.67 -5.66
C LYS A 30 -4.30 9.94 -4.75
N ARG A 31 -5.32 9.31 -5.33
CA ARG A 31 -6.29 8.49 -4.61
C ARG A 31 -5.64 7.32 -3.89
N LEU A 32 -4.65 6.67 -4.52
CA LEU A 32 -3.89 5.59 -3.89
C LEU A 32 -3.09 6.07 -2.67
N PHE A 33 -2.45 7.24 -2.73
CA PHE A 33 -1.71 7.77 -1.58
C PHE A 33 -2.62 8.14 -0.42
N GLU A 34 -3.79 8.72 -0.70
CA GLU A 34 -4.82 8.99 0.31
C GLU A 34 -5.32 7.67 0.92
N PHE A 35 -5.58 6.66 0.09
CA PHE A 35 -5.94 5.32 0.55
C PHE A 35 -4.86 4.71 1.44
N ARG A 36 -3.57 4.79 1.05
CA ARG A 36 -2.46 4.28 1.86
C ARG A 36 -2.37 4.98 3.22
N LYS A 37 -2.67 6.28 3.28
CA LYS A 37 -2.71 7.04 4.54
C LYS A 37 -3.83 6.56 5.46
N ILE A 38 -4.97 6.16 4.90
CA ILE A 38 -6.10 5.60 5.65
C ILE A 38 -5.75 4.19 6.15
N ILE A 39 -5.20 3.33 5.27
CA ILE A 39 -4.82 1.95 5.61
C ILE A 39 -3.66 1.87 6.61
N GLY A 40 -2.77 2.86 6.61
CA GLY A 40 -1.69 2.95 7.60
C GLY A 40 -2.16 3.10 9.05
N ASN A 41 -3.42 3.51 9.28
CA ASN A 41 -3.99 3.61 10.62
C ASN A 41 -4.60 2.25 11.03
N ARG A 42 -3.85 1.50 11.83
CA ARG A 42 -4.20 0.15 12.29
C ARG A 42 -5.50 0.10 13.09
N GLU A 43 -5.76 1.08 13.95
CA GLU A 43 -7.00 1.17 14.72
C GLU A 43 -8.22 1.37 13.82
N LYS A 44 -8.13 2.26 12.83
CA LYS A 44 -9.23 2.47 11.87
C LYS A 44 -9.48 1.23 11.02
N CYS A 45 -8.44 0.51 10.61
CA CYS A 45 -8.57 -0.69 9.79
C CYS A 45 -9.24 -1.85 10.53
N GLN A 46 -8.96 -2.01 11.82
CA GLN A 46 -9.59 -3.04 12.65
C GLN A 46 -11.10 -2.83 12.77
N ASN A 47 -11.56 -1.58 12.78
CA ASN A 47 -12.98 -1.25 12.87
C ASN A 47 -13.71 -1.23 11.51
N MET A 48 -12.98 -1.26 10.38
CA MET A 48 -13.56 -1.35 9.03
C MET A 48 -14.02 -2.76 8.66
N VAL A 49 -13.58 -3.78 9.40
CA VAL A 49 -14.01 -5.16 9.25
C VAL A 49 -14.87 -5.52 10.45
N SER A 50 -16.01 -6.18 10.20
CA SER A 50 -16.85 -6.66 11.29
C SER A 50 -16.07 -7.65 12.16
N ARG A 51 -16.24 -7.58 13.48
CA ARG A 51 -15.59 -8.52 14.41
C ARG A 51 -15.97 -9.97 14.12
N ASP A 52 -17.18 -10.19 13.62
CA ASP A 52 -17.72 -11.51 13.29
C ASP A 52 -17.38 -11.95 11.86
N TYR A 53 -16.43 -11.29 11.19
CA TYR A 53 -16.04 -11.66 9.84
C TYR A 53 -15.37 -13.05 9.84
N PRO A 54 -15.89 -14.02 9.06
CA PRO A 54 -15.38 -15.38 9.07
C PRO A 54 -13.98 -15.42 8.46
N VAL A 55 -12.97 -15.66 9.30
CA VAL A 55 -11.59 -15.87 8.86
C VAL A 55 -11.35 -17.37 8.73
N TYR A 56 -11.29 -17.85 7.49
CA TYR A 56 -10.86 -19.21 7.20
C TYR A 56 -9.34 -19.26 7.22
N ILE A 57 -8.78 -19.89 8.25
CA ILE A 57 -7.33 -20.14 8.35
C ILE A 57 -7.08 -21.55 7.80
N ASP A 58 -6.77 -21.64 6.50
CA ASP A 58 -6.21 -22.87 5.94
C ASP A 58 -4.78 -23.03 6.45
N LYS A 59 -4.62 -23.79 7.55
CA LYS A 59 -3.31 -24.29 7.96
C LYS A 59 -2.86 -25.33 6.93
N VAL A 60 -2.23 -24.88 5.86
CA VAL A 60 -1.39 -25.79 5.06
C VAL A 60 -0.16 -26.06 5.91
N SER A 61 -0.20 -27.15 6.68
CA SER A 61 0.99 -27.72 7.31
C SER A 61 1.91 -28.18 6.19
N ILE A 62 2.80 -27.28 5.74
CA ILE A 62 3.91 -27.65 4.87
C ILE A 62 4.88 -28.43 5.78
N HIS A 63 4.59 -29.71 5.98
CA HIS A 63 5.59 -30.68 6.41
C HIS A 63 6.60 -30.80 5.27
N CYS A 64 7.66 -29.99 5.30
CA CYS A 64 8.86 -30.29 4.53
C CYS A 64 9.43 -31.59 5.12
N THR A 65 9.25 -32.70 4.41
CA THR A 65 9.94 -33.97 4.66
C THR A 65 11.06 -34.08 3.63
#